data_AF-A0A4Q3C8V7-F1
#
_entry.id   AF-A0A4Q3C8V7-F1
#
_cell.length_a   1.000
_cell.length_b   1.000
_cell.length_c   1.000
_cell.angle_alpha   90.00
_cell.angle_beta   90.00
_cell.angle_gamma   90.00
#
_symmetry.space_group_name_H-M   'P 1'
#
loop_
_entity.id
_entity.type
_entity.pdbx_description
1 polymer ?
#
loop_
_entity_poly.entity_id
_entity_poly.type
_entity_poly.pdbx_seq_one_letter_code
_entity_poly.pdbx_strand_id
1 'polypeptide(L)'
;QADLAQVKVLCDEVIANHPLAANYKDLWNFTAPNSANENLPEVILSAQFTGDLASSSLNIHHMMFTSKYDDLPMMKRDISGMRPYTRLAPTYFTYEAFDVVNDSRLWKSFRTKHRLNNASGTYYVNGDVGLMYIINDKNDNTFTHRKYNNEIVYTTTGKTIPSVYVAHNTAGESLLAEPRFPSLSKHYDGSRLAPNEVRGFRDIVVARSAETYLMAAEAEIRLAVIGSGSYANALTYINAVRARGAFKSGEVRSAYTDGGAAYTTSASNPSANDISFMAENSYYESTHIAATTDATDLTISDISNLPAVDQQIMATLGLSGDYDRMLCLVLNERTRELCGEFHRWEDLSRTKTLVSRVRAYNASAAPNIQEHHNLRPIPQSFLDLISSGGTPLTPDQKAAMQNPGY
;
A
#
# COMPACT_ATOMS: atom_id res chain seq x y z
N GLN A 1 24.81 -19.98 -1.74
CA GLN A 1 24.09 -21.15 -1.17
C GLN A 1 24.06 -21.09 0.35
N ALA A 2 25.22 -21.03 1.03
CA ALA A 2 25.29 -20.95 2.48
C ALA A 2 24.45 -19.80 3.08
N ASP A 3 24.57 -18.58 2.52
CA ASP A 3 23.77 -17.43 2.99
C ASP A 3 22.27 -17.66 2.86
N LEU A 4 21.81 -18.29 1.76
CA LEU A 4 20.39 -18.58 1.55
C LEU A 4 19.86 -19.62 2.55
N ALA A 5 20.66 -20.64 2.86
CA ALA A 5 20.32 -21.62 3.89
C ALA A 5 20.24 -20.97 5.28
N GLN A 6 21.17 -20.07 5.60
CA GLN A 6 21.17 -19.31 6.85
C GLN A 6 19.94 -18.39 6.94
N VAL A 7 19.56 -17.71 5.86
CA VAL A 7 18.36 -16.85 5.80
C VAL A 7 17.13 -17.65 6.19
N LYS A 8 16.96 -18.87 5.66
CA LYS A 8 15.81 -19.71 6.01
C LYS A 8 15.74 -19.99 7.51
N VAL A 9 16.85 -20.43 8.11
CA VAL A 9 16.92 -20.75 9.54
C VAL A 9 16.56 -19.54 10.41
N LEU A 10 17.16 -18.38 10.11
CA LEU A 10 16.91 -17.14 10.85
C LEU A 10 15.46 -16.66 10.67
N CYS A 11 14.89 -16.80 9.48
CA CYS A 11 13.49 -16.45 9.24
C CYS A 11 12.54 -17.35 10.02
N ASP A 12 12.78 -18.67 10.05
CA ASP A 12 11.96 -19.62 10.80
C ASP A 12 11.95 -19.30 12.30
N GLU A 13 13.11 -18.92 12.87
CA GLU A 13 13.23 -18.49 14.26
C GLU A 13 12.43 -17.23 14.56
N VAL A 14 12.53 -16.21 13.70
CA VAL A 14 11.77 -14.96 13.84
C VAL A 14 10.26 -15.23 13.73
N ILE A 15 9.84 -16.03 12.73
CA ILE A 15 8.44 -16.39 12.50
C ILE A 15 7.83 -17.09 13.73
N ALA A 16 8.58 -17.99 14.36
CA ALA A 16 8.11 -18.71 15.55
C ALA A 16 7.83 -17.77 16.75
N ASN A 17 8.57 -16.65 16.84
CA ASN A 17 8.45 -15.68 17.95
C ASN A 17 7.55 -14.49 17.62
N HIS A 18 7.27 -14.23 16.34
CA HIS A 18 6.47 -13.09 15.87
C HIS A 18 5.35 -13.59 14.94
N PRO A 19 4.29 -14.22 15.48
CA PRO A 19 3.19 -14.72 14.66
C PRO A 19 2.47 -13.58 13.94
N LEU A 20 1.93 -13.87 12.74
CA LEU A 20 1.10 -12.93 12.01
C LEU A 20 -0.12 -12.50 12.85
N ALA A 21 -0.53 -11.24 12.72
CA ALA A 21 -1.79 -10.76 13.26
C ALA A 21 -2.96 -11.58 12.68
N ALA A 22 -3.96 -11.87 13.51
CA ALA A 22 -5.11 -12.70 13.14
C ALA A 22 -5.85 -12.17 11.90
N ASN A 23 -5.94 -10.85 11.77
CA ASN A 23 -6.50 -10.18 10.61
C ASN A 23 -5.58 -9.06 10.09
N TYR A 24 -5.55 -8.86 8.78
CA TYR A 24 -4.76 -7.79 8.17
C TYR A 24 -5.19 -6.40 8.64
N LYS A 25 -6.49 -6.18 8.91
CA LYS A 25 -7.00 -4.88 9.38
C LYS A 25 -6.42 -4.49 10.74
N ASP A 26 -6.03 -5.47 11.56
CA ASP A 26 -5.60 -5.22 12.93
C ASP A 26 -4.31 -4.40 12.97
N LEU A 27 -3.44 -4.56 11.96
CA LEU A 27 -2.22 -3.76 11.78
C LEU A 27 -2.52 -2.27 11.60
N TRP A 28 -3.66 -1.96 10.97
CA TRP A 28 -4.00 -0.60 10.55
C TRP A 28 -5.07 0.06 11.43
N ASN A 29 -5.60 -0.67 12.41
CA ASN A 29 -6.61 -0.22 13.36
C ASN A 29 -6.01 0.69 14.45
N PHE A 30 -5.41 1.79 14.02
CA PHE A 30 -4.83 2.80 14.89
C PHE A 30 -5.94 3.67 15.50
N THR A 31 -6.11 3.57 16.81
CA THR A 31 -7.18 4.27 17.55
C THR A 31 -6.66 5.37 18.46
N ALA A 32 -5.37 5.31 18.83
CA ALA A 32 -4.65 6.30 19.61
C ALA A 32 -3.14 6.03 19.48
N PRO A 33 -2.26 7.00 19.82
CA PRO A 33 -0.85 6.72 20.02
C PRO A 33 -0.65 5.63 21.07
N ASN A 34 0.23 4.67 20.80
CA ASN A 34 0.49 3.47 21.60
C ASN A 34 -0.72 2.52 21.74
N SER A 35 -1.66 2.56 20.79
CA SER A 35 -2.81 1.65 20.82
C SER A 35 -2.41 0.21 20.42
N ALA A 36 -3.33 -0.73 20.59
CA ALA A 36 -3.02 -2.16 20.51
C ALA A 36 -2.38 -2.59 19.18
N ASN A 37 -2.68 -1.92 18.06
CA ASN A 37 -2.13 -2.26 16.75
C ASN A 37 -0.61 -2.07 16.66
N GLU A 38 -0.03 -1.18 17.47
CA GLU A 38 1.42 -0.88 17.48
C GLU A 38 2.22 -1.92 18.28
N ASN A 39 1.54 -2.74 19.08
CA ASN A 39 2.14 -3.76 19.95
C ASN A 39 1.78 -5.19 19.53
N LEU A 40 1.26 -5.38 18.31
CA LEU A 40 0.94 -6.71 17.79
C LEU A 40 2.22 -7.56 17.71
N PRO A 41 2.17 -8.87 18.02
CA PRO A 41 3.34 -9.75 17.94
C PRO A 41 4.01 -9.78 16.56
N GLU A 42 3.26 -9.48 15.49
CA GLU A 42 3.81 -9.36 14.14
C GLU A 42 4.79 -8.18 13.98
N VAL A 43 4.68 -7.13 14.78
CA VAL A 43 5.59 -5.97 14.75
C VAL A 43 6.89 -6.36 15.45
N ILE A 44 7.99 -6.40 14.69
CA ILE A 44 9.33 -6.76 15.19
C ILE A 44 10.09 -5.50 15.58
N LEU A 45 10.02 -4.48 14.73
CA LEU A 45 10.70 -3.20 14.93
C LEU A 45 9.85 -2.07 14.37
N SER A 46 9.72 -1.00 15.16
CA SER A 46 9.09 0.24 14.74
C SER A 46 9.92 1.45 15.16
N ALA A 47 9.91 2.49 14.32
CA ALA A 47 10.38 3.80 14.71
C ALA A 47 9.28 4.46 15.57
N GLN A 48 9.65 4.78 16.81
CA GLN A 48 8.75 5.25 17.85
C GLN A 48 8.47 6.75 17.69
N PHE A 49 7.20 7.14 17.73
CA PHE A 49 6.77 8.54 17.74
C PHE A 49 5.89 8.83 18.97
N THR A 50 5.78 10.11 19.33
CA THR A 50 5.12 10.51 20.57
C THR A 50 4.27 11.75 20.38
N GLY A 51 3.16 11.80 21.13
CA GLY A 51 2.35 13.00 21.30
C GLY A 51 3.01 14.09 22.16
N ASP A 52 4.16 13.80 22.78
CA ASP A 52 4.92 14.79 23.52
C ASP A 52 5.50 15.87 22.60
N LEU A 53 4.98 17.09 22.77
CA LEU A 53 5.38 18.26 21.99
C LEU A 53 6.82 18.72 22.24
N ALA A 54 7.44 18.29 23.34
CA ALA A 54 8.86 18.55 23.59
C ALA A 54 9.79 17.70 22.71
N SER A 55 9.28 16.63 22.08
CA SER A 55 10.09 15.76 21.22
C SER A 55 10.49 16.44 19.90
N SER A 56 11.71 16.20 19.43
CA SER A 56 12.17 16.59 18.10
C SER A 56 11.82 15.60 16.99
N SER A 57 11.27 14.42 17.30
CA SER A 57 10.92 13.39 16.32
C SER A 57 9.68 13.75 15.50
N LEU A 58 9.77 13.69 14.17
CA LEU A 58 8.68 14.07 13.27
C LEU A 58 8.32 12.93 12.30
N ASN A 59 7.10 12.39 12.44
CA ASN A 59 6.49 11.54 11.41
C ASN A 59 5.61 12.39 10.49
N ILE A 60 5.85 12.37 9.18
CA ILE A 60 5.05 13.11 8.19
C ILE A 60 4.26 12.19 7.24
N HIS A 61 4.32 10.87 7.43
CA HIS A 61 3.85 9.89 6.46
C HIS A 61 2.33 9.91 6.26
N HIS A 62 1.55 10.35 7.26
CA HIS A 62 0.10 10.53 7.17
C HIS A 62 -0.33 11.52 6.07
N MET A 63 0.59 12.34 5.54
CA MET A 63 0.31 13.31 4.48
C MET A 63 0.73 12.83 3.08
N MET A 64 1.69 11.90 3.00
CA MET A 64 2.38 11.59 1.73
C MET A 64 1.47 10.89 0.72
N PHE A 65 0.65 9.96 1.21
CA PHE A 65 -0.25 9.12 0.40
C PHE A 65 -1.68 9.64 0.33
N THR A 66 -1.93 10.82 0.89
CA THR A 66 -3.27 11.41 0.99
C THR A 66 -3.65 12.08 -0.33
N SER A 67 -4.69 11.53 -0.96
CA SER A 67 -5.34 12.08 -2.15
C SER A 67 -5.99 13.42 -1.84
N LYS A 68 -6.06 14.30 -2.84
CA LYS A 68 -6.75 15.56 -2.69
C LYS A 68 -8.25 15.27 -2.52
N TYR A 69 -8.85 15.77 -1.45
CA TYR A 69 -10.29 15.66 -1.18
C TYR A 69 -10.89 16.98 -0.66
N ASP A 70 -10.06 17.82 -0.04
CA ASP A 70 -10.44 19.03 0.70
C ASP A 70 -10.84 20.22 -0.18
N ASP A 71 -10.84 20.04 -1.50
CA ASP A 71 -11.32 20.98 -2.53
C ASP A 71 -12.51 20.42 -3.34
N LEU A 72 -13.00 19.22 -3.00
CA LEU A 72 -14.18 18.65 -3.63
C LEU A 72 -15.46 19.31 -3.08
N PRO A 73 -16.57 19.28 -3.86
CA PRO A 73 -17.84 19.82 -3.39
C PRO A 73 -18.23 19.27 -2.02
N MET A 74 -18.57 20.17 -1.09
CA MET A 74 -19.03 19.85 0.27
C MET A 74 -18.01 19.08 1.14
N MET A 75 -16.74 19.09 0.74
CA MET A 75 -15.62 18.58 1.53
C MET A 75 -14.78 19.75 2.04
N LYS A 76 -14.18 19.58 3.20
CA LYS A 76 -13.13 20.47 3.74
C LYS A 76 -12.04 19.63 4.40
N ARG A 77 -10.86 20.21 4.59
CA ARG A 77 -9.79 19.53 5.32
C ARG A 77 -10.20 19.30 6.77
N ASP A 78 -9.96 18.09 7.26
CA ASP A 78 -10.22 17.72 8.65
C ASP A 78 -9.11 16.83 9.24
N ILE A 79 -9.24 16.53 10.54
CA ILE A 79 -8.30 15.68 11.28
C ILE A 79 -8.23 14.26 10.72
N SER A 80 -9.38 13.64 10.43
CA SER A 80 -9.49 12.24 10.03
C SER A 80 -9.20 12.00 8.55
N GLY A 81 -9.32 13.04 7.72
CA GLY A 81 -8.99 13.03 6.29
C GLY A 81 -7.53 13.35 5.97
N MET A 82 -6.74 13.70 6.98
CA MET A 82 -5.34 14.14 6.83
C MET A 82 -5.17 15.44 6.03
N ARG A 83 -3.92 15.91 5.94
CA ARG A 83 -3.50 17.01 5.07
C ARG A 83 -3.01 16.41 3.73
N PRO A 84 -3.70 16.68 2.61
CA PRO A 84 -3.33 16.11 1.32
C PRO A 84 -2.10 16.82 0.73
N TYR A 85 -0.90 16.25 0.92
CA TYR A 85 0.29 16.67 0.17
C TYR A 85 0.33 16.04 -1.23
N THR A 86 -0.30 14.86 -1.37
CA THR A 86 -0.45 14.17 -2.66
C THR A 86 0.91 13.95 -3.33
N ARG A 87 1.87 13.39 -2.59
CA ARG A 87 3.24 13.11 -3.09
C ARG A 87 3.39 11.72 -3.66
N LEU A 88 2.66 10.74 -3.11
CA LEU A 88 2.78 9.33 -3.46
C LEU A 88 1.41 8.78 -3.85
N ALA A 89 1.12 8.76 -5.15
CA ALA A 89 -0.04 8.12 -5.72
C ALA A 89 0.29 6.68 -6.15
N PRO A 90 -0.55 5.67 -5.84
CA PRO A 90 -0.37 4.32 -6.37
C PRO A 90 -0.53 4.31 -7.90
N THR A 91 0.34 3.58 -8.61
CA THR A 91 0.10 3.26 -10.02
C THR A 91 -1.02 2.23 -10.16
N TYR A 92 -1.61 2.12 -11.35
CA TYR A 92 -2.64 1.11 -11.66
C TYR A 92 -2.21 -0.32 -11.30
N PHE A 93 -0.96 -0.67 -11.57
CA PHE A 93 -0.38 -1.97 -11.17
C PHE A 93 -0.57 -2.29 -9.67
N THR A 94 -0.59 -1.27 -8.80
CA THR A 94 -0.79 -1.50 -7.38
C THR A 94 -2.15 -2.12 -7.12
N TYR A 95 -3.22 -1.59 -7.73
CA TYR A 95 -4.58 -2.12 -7.57
C TYR A 95 -4.75 -3.43 -8.35
N GLU A 96 -4.25 -3.47 -9.58
CA GLU A 96 -4.34 -4.64 -10.46
C GLU A 96 -3.55 -5.85 -9.94
N ALA A 97 -2.60 -5.65 -9.03
CA ALA A 97 -1.89 -6.76 -8.40
C ALA A 97 -2.80 -7.57 -7.46
N PHE A 98 -3.89 -7.00 -6.93
CA PHE A 98 -4.79 -7.72 -6.02
C PHE A 98 -5.84 -8.54 -6.78
N ASP A 99 -6.30 -9.62 -6.17
CA ASP A 99 -7.63 -10.15 -6.49
C ASP A 99 -8.66 -9.22 -5.83
N VAL A 100 -9.34 -8.40 -6.63
CA VAL A 100 -10.28 -7.38 -6.14
C VAL A 100 -11.48 -7.97 -5.37
N VAL A 101 -11.76 -9.27 -5.55
CA VAL A 101 -12.88 -9.95 -4.90
C VAL A 101 -12.43 -10.66 -3.61
N ASN A 102 -11.37 -11.45 -3.70
CA ASN A 102 -11.00 -12.38 -2.63
C ASN A 102 -9.93 -11.83 -1.69
N ASP A 103 -9.12 -10.86 -2.14
CA ASP A 103 -8.04 -10.29 -1.33
C ASP A 103 -8.54 -9.11 -0.50
N SER A 104 -8.65 -9.33 0.82
CA SER A 104 -9.17 -8.30 1.73
C SER A 104 -8.18 -7.15 1.92
N ARG A 105 -6.90 -7.32 1.58
CA ARG A 105 -5.85 -6.33 1.84
C ARG A 105 -6.03 -5.06 1.02
N LEU A 106 -6.56 -5.17 -0.20
CA LEU A 106 -6.92 -3.99 -1.01
C LEU A 106 -7.88 -3.11 -0.22
N TRP A 107 -8.99 -3.70 0.21
CA TRP A 107 -10.08 -3.02 0.91
C TRP A 107 -9.73 -2.58 2.33
N LYS A 108 -8.67 -3.13 2.92
CA LYS A 108 -8.15 -2.77 4.25
C LYS A 108 -6.95 -1.82 4.20
N SER A 109 -6.36 -1.56 3.02
CA SER A 109 -5.20 -0.66 2.86
C SER A 109 -5.57 0.71 2.34
N PHE A 110 -6.58 0.79 1.47
CA PHE A 110 -6.92 2.01 0.76
C PHE A 110 -8.26 2.56 1.22
N ARG A 111 -8.29 3.86 1.51
CA ARG A 111 -9.55 4.54 1.81
C ARG A 111 -10.26 4.84 0.49
N THR A 112 -11.42 4.20 0.29
CA THR A 112 -12.21 4.38 -0.93
C THR A 112 -13.53 5.12 -0.72
N LYS A 113 -13.94 5.41 0.52
CA LYS A 113 -15.08 6.28 0.81
C LYS A 113 -14.70 7.36 1.81
N HIS A 114 -15.28 8.55 1.62
CA HIS A 114 -15.25 9.63 2.59
C HIS A 114 -16.65 10.18 2.79
N ARG A 115 -16.97 10.56 4.02
CA ARG A 115 -18.21 11.26 4.34
C ARG A 115 -18.07 12.76 4.18
N LEU A 116 -19.18 13.42 3.85
CA LEU A 116 -19.29 14.87 3.81
C LEU A 116 -19.05 15.45 5.20
N ASN A 117 -18.25 16.52 5.24
CA ASN A 117 -17.94 17.27 6.45
C ASN A 117 -18.12 18.79 6.27
N ASN A 118 -18.62 19.20 5.11
CA ASN A 118 -18.94 20.59 4.79
C ASN A 118 -20.18 20.66 3.88
N ALA A 119 -21.19 19.83 4.17
CA ALA A 119 -22.46 19.80 3.47
C ALA A 119 -23.13 21.17 3.47
N SER A 120 -23.78 21.49 2.37
CA SER A 120 -24.52 22.73 2.18
C SER A 120 -25.85 22.45 1.48
N GLY A 121 -26.82 23.35 1.67
CA GLY A 121 -28.19 23.15 1.18
C GLY A 121 -29.00 22.21 2.06
N THR A 122 -30.06 21.62 1.49
CA THR A 122 -31.04 20.80 2.22
C THR A 122 -31.04 19.32 1.84
N TYR A 123 -30.41 18.95 0.72
CA TYR A 123 -30.38 17.57 0.23
C TYR A 123 -29.29 16.73 0.91
N TYR A 124 -28.09 17.31 1.01
CA TYR A 124 -26.94 16.68 1.65
C TYR A 124 -26.78 17.14 3.09
N VAL A 125 -26.36 16.23 3.95
CA VAL A 125 -25.99 16.51 5.35
C VAL A 125 -24.61 15.96 5.64
N ASN A 126 -23.92 16.53 6.63
CA ASN A 126 -22.66 15.97 7.10
C ASN A 126 -22.88 14.53 7.57
N GLY A 127 -21.98 13.64 7.16
CA GLY A 127 -22.12 12.20 7.37
C GLY A 127 -22.59 11.40 6.16
N ASP A 128 -23.25 12.01 5.17
CA ASP A 128 -23.54 11.35 3.88
C ASP A 128 -22.24 11.00 3.14
N VAL A 129 -22.27 10.01 2.24
CA VAL A 129 -21.12 9.70 1.38
C VAL A 129 -20.85 10.86 0.42
N GLY A 130 -19.67 11.47 0.52
CA GLY A 130 -19.26 12.62 -0.28
C GLY A 130 -18.35 12.28 -1.44
N LEU A 131 -17.43 11.35 -1.20
CA LEU A 131 -16.43 10.88 -2.15
C LEU A 131 -16.40 9.36 -2.14
N MET A 132 -16.43 8.76 -3.33
CA MET A 132 -16.22 7.33 -3.52
C MET A 132 -15.20 7.08 -4.63
N TYR A 133 -14.33 6.11 -4.41
CA TYR A 133 -13.47 5.53 -5.43
C TYR A 133 -13.96 4.12 -5.77
N ILE A 134 -14.23 3.85 -7.04
CA ILE A 134 -14.60 2.53 -7.55
C ILE A 134 -13.33 1.88 -8.10
N ILE A 135 -12.90 0.78 -7.49
CA ILE A 135 -11.71 0.01 -7.86
C ILE A 135 -12.16 -1.33 -8.45
N ASN A 136 -12.71 -1.22 -9.65
CA ASN A 136 -13.27 -2.33 -10.41
C ASN A 136 -12.18 -3.19 -11.08
N ASP A 137 -12.54 -4.39 -11.52
CA ASP A 137 -11.67 -5.20 -12.37
C ASP A 137 -11.39 -4.46 -13.70
N LYS A 138 -10.20 -4.64 -14.27
CA LYS A 138 -9.82 -3.97 -15.53
C LYS A 138 -10.71 -4.34 -16.72
N ASN A 139 -11.44 -5.45 -16.65
CA ASN A 139 -12.36 -5.90 -17.68
C ASN A 139 -13.82 -5.52 -17.37
N ASP A 140 -14.08 -4.81 -16.27
CA ASP A 140 -15.41 -4.27 -15.96
C ASP A 140 -15.72 -3.06 -16.84
N ASN A 141 -16.71 -3.22 -17.72
CA ASN A 141 -17.16 -2.20 -18.67
C ASN A 141 -18.43 -1.44 -18.18
N THR A 142 -18.78 -1.56 -16.90
CA THR A 142 -19.98 -0.90 -16.31
C THR A 142 -19.91 0.62 -16.36
N PHE A 143 -18.70 1.19 -16.27
CA PHE A 143 -18.49 2.63 -16.18
C PHE A 143 -17.92 3.19 -17.48
N THR A 144 -18.61 4.18 -18.04
CA THR A 144 -18.17 4.91 -19.24
C THR A 144 -17.04 5.88 -18.94
N HIS A 145 -17.16 6.66 -17.86
CA HIS A 145 -16.24 7.75 -17.53
C HIS A 145 -15.48 7.47 -16.22
N ARG A 146 -14.34 8.15 -16.03
CA ARG A 146 -13.58 8.12 -14.77
C ARG A 146 -14.24 8.92 -13.65
N LYS A 147 -15.18 9.83 -13.94
CA LYS A 147 -15.75 10.77 -12.98
C LYS A 147 -17.26 10.90 -13.16
N TYR A 148 -17.99 10.83 -12.07
CA TYR A 148 -19.44 11.05 -12.00
C TYR A 148 -19.74 12.05 -10.87
N ASN A 149 -20.64 13.01 -11.12
CA ASN A 149 -20.98 14.03 -10.12
C ASN A 149 -22.49 14.05 -9.86
N ASN A 150 -22.91 13.60 -8.68
CA ASN A 150 -24.32 13.47 -8.32
C ASN A 150 -25.11 12.52 -9.25
N GLU A 151 -24.47 11.50 -9.80
CA GLU A 151 -25.10 10.54 -10.73
C GLU A 151 -25.23 9.14 -10.13
N ILE A 152 -24.20 8.67 -9.42
CA ILE A 152 -24.22 7.35 -8.79
C ILE A 152 -24.99 7.43 -7.48
N VAL A 153 -26.01 6.58 -7.32
CA VAL A 153 -26.84 6.49 -6.10
C VAL A 153 -26.17 5.58 -5.09
N TYR A 154 -25.97 6.09 -3.86
CA TYR A 154 -25.60 5.27 -2.72
C TYR A 154 -26.82 4.53 -2.21
N THR A 155 -26.84 3.21 -2.39
CA THR A 155 -28.02 2.37 -2.17
C THR A 155 -28.56 2.43 -0.74
N THR A 156 -27.69 2.58 0.27
CA THR A 156 -28.09 2.64 1.68
C THR A 156 -28.98 3.84 2.00
N THR A 157 -28.74 5.00 1.38
CA THR A 157 -29.48 6.24 1.67
C THR A 157 -30.39 6.68 0.53
N GLY A 158 -30.23 6.12 -0.67
CA GLY A 158 -30.92 6.54 -1.89
C GLY A 158 -30.47 7.91 -2.43
N LYS A 159 -29.44 8.53 -1.82
CA LYS A 159 -28.89 9.80 -2.29
C LYS A 159 -27.83 9.58 -3.35
N THR A 160 -27.71 10.50 -4.30
CA THR A 160 -26.57 10.50 -5.21
C THR A 160 -25.29 10.90 -4.48
N ILE A 161 -24.12 10.48 -4.99
CA ILE A 161 -22.82 10.78 -4.40
C ILE A 161 -22.22 12.00 -5.12
N PRO A 162 -21.82 13.07 -4.40
CA PRO A 162 -21.29 14.29 -5.00
C PRO A 162 -20.06 14.09 -5.90
N SER A 163 -19.17 13.17 -5.56
CA SER A 163 -17.96 12.89 -6.33
C SER A 163 -17.64 11.40 -6.33
N VAL A 164 -17.74 10.75 -7.50
CA VAL A 164 -17.30 9.38 -7.70
C VAL A 164 -16.20 9.33 -8.75
N TYR A 165 -15.12 8.61 -8.44
CA TYR A 165 -14.01 8.37 -9.35
C TYR A 165 -13.82 6.88 -9.60
N VAL A 166 -13.62 6.47 -10.86
CA VAL A 166 -13.54 5.07 -11.27
C VAL A 166 -12.16 4.74 -11.83
N ALA A 167 -11.58 3.63 -11.38
CA ALA A 167 -10.27 3.17 -11.84
C ALA A 167 -10.30 2.77 -13.32
N HIS A 168 -11.17 1.84 -13.71
CA HIS A 168 -11.27 1.36 -15.08
C HIS A 168 -12.60 1.79 -15.71
N ASN A 169 -12.50 2.43 -16.88
CA ASN A 169 -13.64 2.96 -17.61
C ASN A 169 -13.45 2.76 -19.11
N THR A 170 -14.55 2.65 -19.85
CA THR A 170 -14.52 2.33 -21.28
C THR A 170 -14.03 3.50 -22.15
N ALA A 171 -14.06 4.73 -21.64
CA ALA A 171 -13.47 5.90 -22.31
C ALA A 171 -11.93 5.92 -22.24
N GLY A 172 -11.29 5.02 -21.47
CA GLY A 172 -9.84 4.93 -21.35
C GLY A 172 -9.21 6.10 -20.58
N GLU A 173 -10.00 6.78 -19.75
CA GLU A 173 -9.56 7.96 -19.00
C GLU A 173 -8.76 7.54 -17.75
N SER A 174 -7.60 8.14 -17.53
CA SER A 174 -6.76 7.81 -16.35
C SER A 174 -7.36 8.37 -15.05
N LEU A 175 -7.47 7.51 -14.02
CA LEU A 175 -7.79 7.90 -12.65
C LEU A 175 -6.80 8.95 -12.13
N LEU A 176 -5.53 8.85 -12.54
CA LEU A 176 -4.43 9.73 -12.15
C LEU A 176 -4.33 11.02 -12.98
N ALA A 177 -5.34 11.32 -13.82
CA ALA A 177 -5.41 12.59 -14.56
C ALA A 177 -5.55 13.82 -13.64
N GLU A 178 -6.06 13.60 -12.43
CA GLU A 178 -6.13 14.57 -11.34
C GLU A 178 -5.46 13.95 -10.09
N PRO A 179 -5.15 14.73 -9.04
CA PRO A 179 -4.65 14.19 -7.77
C PRO A 179 -5.74 13.46 -6.97
N ARG A 180 -6.45 12.52 -7.62
CA ARG A 180 -7.62 11.78 -7.13
C ARG A 180 -7.32 10.29 -7.21
N PHE A 181 -7.12 9.66 -6.06
CA PHE A 181 -6.88 8.23 -5.97
C PHE A 181 -7.31 7.72 -4.58
N PRO A 182 -7.62 6.43 -4.41
CA PRO A 182 -7.73 5.84 -3.08
C PRO A 182 -6.47 6.10 -2.28
N SER A 183 -6.61 6.75 -1.13
CA SER A 183 -5.44 7.06 -0.31
C SER A 183 -4.92 5.80 0.37
N LEU A 184 -3.61 5.55 0.31
CA LEU A 184 -3.01 4.48 1.12
C LEU A 184 -3.03 4.91 2.59
N SER A 185 -3.98 4.35 3.33
CA SER A 185 -4.37 4.81 4.67
C SER A 185 -3.53 4.20 5.81
N LYS A 186 -2.58 3.32 5.49
CA LYS A 186 -1.71 2.64 6.47
C LYS A 186 -0.94 3.60 7.39
N HIS A 187 -0.71 4.83 6.93
CA HIS A 187 0.02 5.87 7.67
C HIS A 187 -0.88 6.93 8.28
N TYR A 188 -2.20 6.81 8.16
CA TYR A 188 -3.12 7.82 8.68
C TYR A 188 -3.04 7.91 10.20
N ASP A 189 -3.24 9.13 10.68
CA ASP A 189 -3.16 9.47 12.10
C ASP A 189 -4.17 10.58 12.42
N GLY A 190 -5.31 10.19 12.98
CA GLY A 190 -6.35 11.08 13.46
C GLY A 190 -6.07 11.66 14.84
N SER A 191 -5.06 11.19 15.58
CA SER A 191 -4.79 11.65 16.94
C SER A 191 -4.07 13.01 17.02
N ARG A 192 -3.64 13.53 15.87
CA ARG A 192 -2.93 14.81 15.71
C ARG A 192 -3.68 16.00 16.32
N LEU A 193 -2.97 17.09 16.63
CA LEU A 193 -3.52 18.23 17.38
C LEU A 193 -4.32 19.24 16.56
N ALA A 194 -4.21 19.21 15.22
CA ALA A 194 -4.95 20.10 14.34
C ALA A 194 -4.98 19.54 12.91
N PRO A 195 -5.96 19.91 12.06
CA PRO A 195 -6.00 19.47 10.66
C PRO A 195 -4.73 19.81 9.87
N ASN A 196 -4.07 20.93 10.19
CA ASN A 196 -2.86 21.39 9.52
C ASN A 196 -1.55 20.82 10.11
N GLU A 197 -1.64 20.06 11.20
CA GLU A 197 -0.50 19.48 11.90
C GLU A 197 0.27 18.51 10.98
N VAL A 198 1.58 18.75 10.88
CA VAL A 198 2.51 17.96 10.08
C VAL A 198 3.19 16.87 10.89
N ARG A 199 3.11 16.94 12.23
CA ARG A 199 3.59 15.91 13.14
C ARG A 199 2.53 14.84 13.37
N GLY A 200 2.82 13.63 12.91
CA GLY A 200 2.16 12.40 13.33
C GLY A 200 2.79 11.84 14.61
N PHE A 201 1.97 11.14 15.38
CA PHE A 201 2.27 10.45 16.63
C PHE A 201 2.27 8.93 16.48
N ARG A 202 1.71 8.42 15.38
CA ARG A 202 1.74 7.01 15.04
C ARG A 202 3.16 6.50 14.76
N ASP A 203 3.45 5.30 15.23
CA ASP A 203 4.67 4.57 14.94
C ASP A 203 4.79 4.17 13.47
N ILE A 204 6.02 4.15 12.97
CA ILE A 204 6.31 3.61 11.64
C ILE A 204 6.85 2.21 11.82
N VAL A 205 6.13 1.21 11.31
CA VAL A 205 6.64 -0.17 11.25
C VAL A 205 7.84 -0.21 10.30
N VAL A 206 8.98 -0.69 10.81
CA VAL A 206 10.24 -0.84 10.07
C VAL A 206 10.47 -2.30 9.69
N ALA A 207 10.09 -3.23 10.56
CA ALA A 207 10.13 -4.66 10.28
C ALA A 207 8.95 -5.37 10.95
N ARG A 208 8.34 -6.30 10.20
CA ARG A 208 7.27 -7.15 10.70
C ARG A 208 7.33 -8.54 10.09
N SER A 209 6.80 -9.54 10.78
CA SER A 209 7.04 -10.94 10.43
C SER A 209 6.51 -11.34 9.06
N ALA A 210 5.47 -10.70 8.51
CA ALA A 210 5.04 -10.97 7.13
C ALA A 210 6.14 -10.70 6.10
N GLU A 211 7.01 -9.70 6.32
CA GLU A 211 8.18 -9.51 5.48
C GLU A 211 9.12 -10.73 5.59
N THR A 212 9.34 -11.22 6.81
CA THR A 212 10.15 -12.41 7.10
C THR A 212 9.61 -13.67 6.43
N TYR A 213 8.30 -13.90 6.42
CA TYR A 213 7.69 -14.99 5.64
C TYR A 213 8.05 -14.88 4.15
N LEU A 214 7.97 -13.68 3.57
CA LEU A 214 8.26 -13.48 2.16
C LEU A 214 9.78 -13.53 1.85
N MET A 215 10.64 -13.19 2.81
CA MET A 215 12.08 -13.43 2.71
C MET A 215 12.42 -14.93 2.73
N ALA A 216 11.79 -15.71 3.61
CA ALA A 216 11.94 -17.16 3.65
C ALA A 216 11.46 -17.82 2.35
N ALA A 217 10.32 -17.38 1.82
CA ALA A 217 9.81 -17.83 0.52
C ALA A 217 10.81 -17.56 -0.61
N GLU A 218 11.37 -16.36 -0.67
CA GLU A 218 12.36 -16.02 -1.69
C GLU A 218 13.65 -16.85 -1.55
N ALA A 219 14.10 -17.12 -0.32
CA ALA A 219 15.25 -17.99 -0.08
C ALA A 219 15.02 -19.41 -0.61
N GLU A 220 13.85 -20.00 -0.36
CA GLU A 220 13.45 -21.31 -0.90
C GLU A 220 13.42 -21.32 -2.44
N ILE A 221 12.88 -20.26 -3.07
CA ILE A 221 12.86 -20.11 -4.53
C ILE A 221 14.28 -20.09 -5.12
N ARG A 222 15.18 -19.34 -4.48
CA ARG A 222 16.60 -19.25 -4.91
C ARG A 222 17.39 -20.51 -4.61
N LEU A 223 17.04 -21.27 -3.59
CA LEU A 223 17.64 -22.57 -3.30
C LEU A 223 17.13 -23.64 -4.28
N ALA A 224 15.86 -23.59 -4.70
CA ALA A 224 15.26 -24.54 -5.62
C ALA A 224 15.96 -24.55 -7.00
N VAL A 225 16.30 -23.38 -7.55
CA VAL A 225 16.98 -23.30 -8.87
C VAL A 225 18.39 -23.91 -8.86
N ILE A 226 19.02 -24.00 -7.68
CA ILE A 226 20.33 -24.66 -7.50
C ILE A 226 20.21 -26.06 -6.90
N GLY A 227 19.00 -26.65 -6.90
CA GLY A 227 18.75 -28.03 -6.44
C GLY A 227 18.84 -28.25 -4.93
N SER A 228 18.75 -27.19 -4.12
CA SER A 228 18.90 -27.23 -2.66
C SER A 228 17.67 -26.72 -1.89
N GLY A 229 16.54 -26.51 -2.56
CA GLY A 229 15.30 -26.00 -1.99
C GLY A 229 14.09 -26.47 -2.77
N SER A 230 12.91 -25.96 -2.42
CA SER A 230 11.65 -26.39 -3.07
C SER A 230 10.72 -25.20 -3.31
N TYR A 231 10.24 -25.07 -4.55
CA TYR A 231 9.19 -24.10 -4.85
C TYR A 231 7.90 -24.38 -4.07
N ALA A 232 7.60 -25.65 -3.74
CA ALA A 232 6.47 -26.00 -2.89
C ALA A 232 6.68 -25.55 -1.43
N ASN A 233 7.91 -25.59 -0.91
CA ASN A 233 8.20 -25.02 0.41
C ASN A 233 8.02 -23.50 0.41
N ALA A 234 8.41 -22.81 -0.67
CA ALA A 234 8.16 -21.38 -0.81
C ALA A 234 6.66 -21.03 -0.72
N LEU A 235 5.79 -21.88 -1.30
CA LEU A 235 4.34 -21.71 -1.20
C LEU A 235 3.83 -21.84 0.24
N THR A 236 4.50 -22.58 1.13
CA THR A 236 4.10 -22.66 2.56
C THR A 236 4.16 -21.28 3.22
N TYR A 237 5.25 -20.54 2.99
CA TYR A 237 5.41 -19.20 3.54
C TYR A 237 4.50 -18.17 2.87
N ILE A 238 4.37 -18.24 1.53
CA ILE A 238 3.47 -17.35 0.76
C ILE A 238 2.01 -17.57 1.19
N ASN A 239 1.57 -18.83 1.31
CA ASN A 239 0.19 -19.16 1.69
C ASN A 239 -0.12 -18.77 3.13
N ALA A 240 0.84 -18.72 4.05
CA ALA A 240 0.60 -18.18 5.39
C ALA A 240 0.17 -16.70 5.34
N VAL A 241 0.87 -15.88 4.56
CA VAL A 241 0.54 -14.45 4.36
C VAL A 241 -0.77 -14.30 3.60
N ARG A 242 -1.00 -15.10 2.54
CA ARG A 242 -2.23 -15.08 1.75
C ARG A 242 -3.46 -15.52 2.55
N ALA A 243 -3.35 -16.58 3.35
CA ALA A 243 -4.41 -17.02 4.23
C ALA A 243 -4.79 -15.92 5.23
N ARG A 244 -3.82 -15.17 5.77
CA ARG A 244 -4.09 -13.98 6.60
C ARG A 244 -4.79 -12.89 5.79
N GLY A 245 -4.37 -12.64 4.55
CA GLY A 245 -4.91 -11.62 3.65
C GLY A 245 -6.33 -11.89 3.12
N ALA A 246 -6.84 -13.12 3.22
CA ALA A 246 -8.21 -13.46 2.85
C ALA A 246 -9.24 -12.86 3.83
N PHE A 247 -10.46 -12.66 3.35
CA PHE A 247 -11.59 -12.30 4.22
C PHE A 247 -11.93 -13.47 5.14
N LYS A 248 -12.21 -13.16 6.40
CA LYS A 248 -12.59 -14.18 7.39
C LYS A 248 -14.10 -14.37 7.41
N SER A 249 -14.54 -15.55 7.84
CA SER A 249 -15.97 -15.83 8.03
C SER A 249 -16.57 -14.83 9.03
N GLY A 250 -17.72 -14.28 8.68
CA GLY A 250 -18.40 -13.22 9.43
C GLY A 250 -17.96 -11.80 9.08
N GLU A 251 -16.94 -11.58 8.23
CA GLU A 251 -16.53 -10.23 7.86
C GLU A 251 -17.47 -9.59 6.84
N VAL A 252 -17.99 -8.40 7.19
CA VAL A 252 -18.65 -7.50 6.24
C VAL A 252 -17.60 -6.93 5.30
N ARG A 253 -17.73 -7.15 3.99
CA ARG A 253 -16.68 -6.76 3.01
C ARG A 253 -16.48 -5.26 2.92
N SER A 254 -17.56 -4.51 3.10
CA SER A 254 -17.52 -3.05 3.13
C SER A 254 -17.01 -2.47 4.45
N ALA A 255 -16.86 -3.24 5.54
CA ALA A 255 -16.36 -2.69 6.80
C ALA A 255 -14.91 -2.19 6.65
N TYR A 256 -14.63 -1.02 7.21
CA TYR A 256 -13.35 -0.36 7.04
C TYR A 256 -12.88 0.33 8.32
N THR A 257 -11.57 0.38 8.50
CA THR A 257 -10.91 1.14 9.56
C THR A 257 -9.55 1.61 9.05
N ASP A 258 -9.11 2.76 9.53
CA ASP A 258 -7.76 3.27 9.39
C ASP A 258 -7.46 4.24 10.54
N GLY A 259 -6.28 4.84 10.55
CA GLY A 259 -5.89 5.76 11.62
C GLY A 259 -6.71 7.05 11.69
N GLY A 260 -7.57 7.34 10.70
CA GLY A 260 -8.54 8.42 10.80
C GLY A 260 -9.54 8.23 11.94
N ALA A 261 -9.80 6.99 12.37
CA ALA A 261 -10.65 6.67 13.52
C ALA A 261 -10.11 7.24 14.85
N ALA A 262 -8.80 7.49 14.94
CA ALA A 262 -8.15 8.09 16.11
C ALA A 262 -8.49 9.58 16.33
N TYR A 263 -9.34 10.19 15.49
CA TYR A 263 -9.80 11.57 15.70
C TYR A 263 -10.45 11.79 17.07
N THR A 264 -11.03 10.74 17.64
CA THR A 264 -11.70 10.77 18.95
C THR A 264 -10.72 11.00 20.11
N THR A 265 -9.43 10.70 19.91
CA THR A 265 -8.39 10.93 20.91
C THR A 265 -7.57 12.19 20.64
N SER A 266 -7.90 12.94 19.59
CA SER A 266 -7.24 14.21 19.29
C SER A 266 -7.57 15.25 20.36
N ALA A 267 -6.56 15.99 20.82
CA ALA A 267 -6.75 17.15 21.68
C ALA A 267 -7.54 18.28 21.00
N SER A 268 -7.66 18.27 19.67
CA SER A 268 -8.50 19.24 18.94
C SER A 268 -10.00 18.97 19.11
N ASN A 269 -10.38 17.82 19.68
CA ASN A 269 -11.75 17.39 19.95
C ASN A 269 -12.74 17.71 18.80
N PRO A 270 -12.48 17.23 17.57
CA PRO A 270 -13.31 17.60 16.43
C PRO A 270 -14.68 16.93 16.54
N SER A 271 -15.74 17.66 16.18
CA SER A 271 -17.09 17.11 16.11
C SER A 271 -17.15 15.96 15.13
N ALA A 272 -17.91 14.91 15.44
CA ALA A 272 -18.18 13.84 14.48
C ALA A 272 -18.76 14.39 13.16
N ASN A 273 -19.50 15.49 13.18
CA ASN A 273 -20.04 16.10 11.95
C ASN A 273 -18.97 16.79 11.09
N ASP A 274 -17.75 17.00 11.58
CA ASP A 274 -16.68 17.72 10.88
C ASP A 274 -15.59 16.82 10.29
N ILE A 275 -15.72 15.50 10.42
CA ILE A 275 -14.69 14.55 9.99
C ILE A 275 -15.11 13.80 8.71
N SER A 276 -14.15 13.50 7.84
CA SER A 276 -14.39 12.80 6.56
C SER A 276 -14.15 11.29 6.58
N PHE A 277 -13.57 10.73 7.65
CA PHE A 277 -13.43 9.28 7.83
C PHE A 277 -14.79 8.59 7.88
N MET A 278 -14.86 7.44 7.22
CA MET A 278 -16.02 6.58 7.18
C MET A 278 -15.57 5.15 7.49
N ALA A 279 -16.33 4.42 8.32
CA ALA A 279 -16.05 3.04 8.65
C ALA A 279 -16.51 2.05 7.56
N GLU A 280 -16.53 2.51 6.30
CA GLU A 280 -16.98 1.77 5.15
C GLU A 280 -16.06 1.99 3.94
N ASN A 281 -15.91 0.96 3.10
CA ASN A 281 -15.23 1.00 1.80
C ASN A 281 -16.22 0.70 0.65
N SER A 282 -15.74 0.77 -0.58
CA SER A 282 -16.53 0.64 -1.81
C SER A 282 -16.52 -0.76 -2.43
N TYR A 283 -16.30 -1.81 -1.64
CA TYR A 283 -16.18 -3.20 -2.13
C TYR A 283 -17.36 -3.59 -3.04
N TYR A 284 -18.59 -3.40 -2.58
CA TYR A 284 -19.77 -3.86 -3.31
C TYR A 284 -20.03 -3.01 -4.55
N GLU A 285 -19.75 -1.70 -4.50
CA GLU A 285 -19.85 -0.81 -5.66
C GLU A 285 -18.76 -1.08 -6.71
N SER A 286 -17.64 -1.68 -6.30
CA SER A 286 -16.52 -1.99 -7.19
C SER A 286 -16.55 -3.38 -7.78
N THR A 287 -17.17 -4.33 -7.08
CA THR A 287 -17.18 -5.75 -7.49
C THR A 287 -18.52 -6.21 -8.05
N HIS A 288 -19.61 -5.45 -7.78
CA HIS A 288 -20.99 -5.82 -8.13
C HIS A 288 -21.46 -7.15 -7.50
N ILE A 289 -20.77 -7.61 -6.47
CA ILE A 289 -21.10 -8.85 -5.75
C ILE A 289 -22.19 -8.57 -4.72
N ALA A 290 -23.13 -9.51 -4.57
CA ALA A 290 -24.14 -9.45 -3.52
C ALA A 290 -23.51 -9.45 -2.13
N ALA A 291 -24.16 -8.81 -1.16
CA ALA A 291 -23.67 -8.79 0.22
C ALA A 291 -23.44 -10.22 0.75
N THR A 292 -22.22 -10.48 1.20
CA THR A 292 -21.78 -11.77 1.78
C THR A 292 -20.82 -11.52 2.95
N THR A 293 -20.82 -12.45 3.89
CA THR A 293 -19.88 -12.55 5.01
C THR A 293 -19.10 -13.86 5.01
N ASP A 294 -19.12 -14.62 3.91
CA ASP A 294 -18.39 -15.89 3.82
C ASP A 294 -16.88 -15.66 3.93
N ALA A 295 -16.09 -16.68 4.23
CA ALA A 295 -14.64 -16.58 4.10
C ALA A 295 -14.24 -16.61 2.61
N THR A 296 -13.09 -16.03 2.26
CA THR A 296 -12.45 -16.28 0.95
C THR A 296 -11.23 -17.16 1.10
N ASP A 297 -10.79 -17.73 -0.02
CA ASP A 297 -9.56 -18.52 -0.10
C ASP A 297 -8.63 -17.91 -1.15
N LEU A 298 -7.37 -17.75 -0.76
CA LEU A 298 -6.29 -17.25 -1.60
C LEU A 298 -5.18 -18.30 -1.78
N THR A 299 -5.36 -19.52 -1.26
CA THR A 299 -4.35 -20.58 -1.24
C THR A 299 -3.91 -20.95 -2.65
N ILE A 300 -2.59 -21.08 -2.83
CA ILE A 300 -1.97 -21.57 -4.06
C ILE A 300 -1.57 -23.02 -3.83
N SER A 301 -2.17 -23.95 -4.56
CA SER A 301 -1.95 -25.40 -4.41
C SER A 301 -0.60 -25.85 -4.95
N ASP A 302 -0.19 -25.29 -6.09
CA ASP A 302 0.98 -25.70 -6.83
C ASP A 302 1.49 -24.57 -7.73
N ILE A 303 2.71 -24.74 -8.25
CA ILE A 303 3.41 -23.72 -9.03
C ILE A 303 2.98 -23.66 -10.50
N SER A 304 2.22 -24.66 -10.96
CA SER A 304 1.70 -24.73 -12.32
C SER A 304 0.44 -23.88 -12.46
N ASN A 305 -0.40 -23.84 -11.42
CA ASN A 305 -1.69 -23.15 -11.38
C ASN A 305 -1.66 -21.91 -10.47
N LEU A 306 -0.87 -20.91 -10.84
CA LEU A 306 -0.78 -19.65 -10.10
C LEU A 306 -2.06 -18.79 -10.27
N PRO A 307 -2.33 -17.82 -9.37
CA PRO A 307 -3.50 -16.94 -9.52
C PRO A 307 -3.52 -16.20 -10.85
N ALA A 308 -4.71 -15.97 -11.42
CA ALA A 308 -4.88 -15.37 -12.75
C ALA A 308 -4.18 -14.01 -12.88
N VAL A 309 -4.28 -13.17 -11.85
CA VAL A 309 -3.59 -11.86 -11.77
C VAL A 309 -2.07 -12.02 -11.87
N ASP A 310 -1.49 -12.99 -11.15
CA ASP A 310 -0.05 -13.26 -11.19
C ASP A 310 0.38 -13.79 -12.57
N GLN A 311 -0.41 -14.68 -13.17
CA GLN A 311 -0.14 -15.17 -14.53
C GLN A 311 -0.15 -14.05 -15.57
N GLN A 312 -1.07 -13.10 -15.46
CA GLN A 312 -1.12 -11.93 -16.35
C GLN A 312 0.13 -11.06 -16.19
N ILE A 313 0.55 -10.80 -14.95
CA ILE A 313 1.77 -10.03 -14.67
C ILE A 313 3.00 -10.72 -15.26
N MET A 314 3.09 -12.05 -15.14
CA MET A 314 4.17 -12.85 -15.73
C MET A 314 4.16 -12.77 -17.26
N ALA A 315 2.98 -12.87 -17.88
CA ALA A 315 2.83 -12.75 -19.33
C ALA A 315 3.28 -11.38 -19.85
N THR A 316 2.87 -10.29 -19.19
CA THR A 316 3.32 -8.92 -19.52
C THR A 316 4.83 -8.75 -19.40
N LEU A 317 5.46 -9.44 -18.44
CA LEU A 317 6.91 -9.40 -18.22
C LEU A 317 7.69 -10.44 -19.05
N GLY A 318 7.00 -11.29 -19.83
CA GLY A 318 7.64 -12.34 -20.65
C GLY A 318 8.28 -13.47 -19.84
N LEU A 319 7.79 -13.77 -18.64
CA LEU A 319 8.39 -14.75 -17.73
C LEU A 319 7.75 -16.14 -17.90
N SER A 320 8.58 -17.18 -18.08
CA SER A 320 8.10 -18.54 -18.36
C SER A 320 8.78 -19.65 -17.54
N GLY A 321 10.04 -19.49 -17.13
CA GLY A 321 10.73 -20.48 -16.30
C GLY A 321 10.19 -20.51 -14.86
N ASP A 322 10.21 -21.68 -14.22
CA ASP A 322 9.69 -21.86 -12.85
C ASP A 322 10.33 -20.89 -11.85
N TYR A 323 11.65 -20.68 -11.95
CA TYR A 323 12.35 -19.72 -11.10
C TYR A 323 11.81 -18.30 -11.27
N ASP A 324 11.72 -17.82 -12.52
CA ASP A 324 11.28 -16.46 -12.82
C ASP A 324 9.82 -16.24 -12.44
N ARG A 325 8.97 -17.24 -12.67
CA ARG A 325 7.56 -17.24 -12.28
C ARG A 325 7.43 -17.15 -10.76
N MET A 326 8.14 -18.00 -10.02
CA MET A 326 8.07 -18.01 -8.56
C MET A 326 8.69 -16.75 -7.93
N LEU A 327 9.79 -16.24 -8.49
CA LEU A 327 10.35 -14.95 -8.07
C LEU A 327 9.35 -13.81 -8.35
N CYS A 328 8.67 -13.85 -9.49
CA CYS A 328 7.62 -12.88 -9.81
C CYS A 328 6.44 -12.97 -8.83
N LEU A 329 6.01 -14.18 -8.48
CA LEU A 329 4.95 -14.43 -7.51
C LEU A 329 5.27 -13.83 -6.14
N VAL A 330 6.45 -14.12 -5.56
CA VAL A 330 6.81 -13.57 -4.25
C VAL A 330 6.94 -12.05 -4.29
N LEU A 331 7.43 -11.47 -5.40
CA LEU A 331 7.49 -10.02 -5.59
C LEU A 331 6.09 -9.39 -5.73
N ASN A 332 5.13 -10.07 -6.35
CA ASN A 332 3.74 -9.60 -6.40
C ASN A 332 3.08 -9.70 -5.03
N GLU A 333 3.36 -10.75 -4.28
CA GLU A 333 2.89 -10.91 -2.90
C GLU A 333 3.45 -9.80 -1.99
N ARG A 334 4.74 -9.43 -2.15
CA ARG A 334 5.33 -8.27 -1.47
C ARG A 334 4.64 -6.95 -1.85
N THR A 335 4.16 -6.80 -3.09
CA THR A 335 3.33 -5.63 -3.46
C THR A 335 2.02 -5.60 -2.69
N ARG A 336 1.30 -6.73 -2.60
CA ARG A 336 0.02 -6.80 -1.90
C ARG A 336 0.17 -6.55 -0.41
N GLU A 337 1.21 -7.15 0.16
CA GLU A 337 1.43 -7.17 1.60
C GLU A 337 2.04 -5.87 2.12
N LEU A 338 3.13 -5.42 1.49
CA LEU A 338 4.04 -4.37 1.98
C LEU A 338 3.87 -3.04 1.22
N CYS A 339 2.73 -2.84 0.54
CA CYS A 339 2.47 -1.61 -0.22
C CYS A 339 2.64 -0.37 0.68
N GLY A 340 3.48 0.57 0.24
CA GLY A 340 3.81 1.82 0.93
C GLY A 340 4.55 1.67 2.25
N GLU A 341 5.16 0.52 2.50
CA GLU A 341 6.06 0.28 3.65
C GLU A 341 7.54 0.47 3.27
N PHE A 342 7.82 1.11 2.14
CA PHE A 342 9.16 1.55 1.70
C PHE A 342 10.19 0.43 1.41
N HIS A 343 9.75 -0.77 1.02
CA HIS A 343 10.64 -1.88 0.61
C HIS A 343 10.75 -2.07 -0.93
N ARG A 344 9.80 -1.51 -1.69
CA ARG A 344 9.58 -1.94 -3.09
C ARG A 344 10.77 -1.63 -4.00
N TRP A 345 11.44 -0.49 -3.84
CA TRP A 345 12.55 -0.14 -4.72
C TRP A 345 13.74 -1.08 -4.47
N GLU A 346 14.03 -1.34 -3.20
CA GLU A 346 15.09 -2.20 -2.70
C GLU A 346 14.87 -3.64 -3.18
N ASP A 347 13.64 -4.16 -3.09
CA ASP A 347 13.26 -5.47 -3.60
C ASP A 347 13.47 -5.62 -5.10
N LEU A 348 13.02 -4.63 -5.86
CA LEU A 348 13.13 -4.67 -7.31
C LEU A 348 14.58 -4.48 -7.78
N SER A 349 15.35 -3.63 -7.09
CA SER A 349 16.76 -3.38 -7.40
C SER A 349 17.64 -4.60 -7.11
N ARG A 350 17.49 -5.20 -5.92
CA ARG A 350 18.30 -6.38 -5.52
C ARG A 350 17.98 -7.62 -6.35
N THR A 351 16.76 -7.71 -6.90
CA THR A 351 16.35 -8.78 -7.81
C THR A 351 16.59 -8.44 -9.29
N LYS A 352 17.08 -7.23 -9.60
CA LYS A 352 17.26 -6.73 -10.99
C LYS A 352 15.99 -6.78 -11.83
N THR A 353 14.83 -6.60 -11.19
CA THR A 353 13.52 -6.56 -11.86
C THR A 353 12.92 -5.14 -11.91
N LEU A 354 13.63 -4.13 -11.40
CA LEU A 354 13.19 -2.73 -11.39
C LEU A 354 12.90 -2.20 -12.80
N VAL A 355 13.87 -2.30 -13.72
CA VAL A 355 13.75 -1.68 -15.05
C VAL A 355 12.60 -2.28 -15.84
N SER A 356 12.50 -3.61 -15.91
CA SER A 356 11.44 -4.30 -16.66
C SER A 356 10.05 -3.96 -16.10
N ARG A 357 9.88 -3.96 -14.78
CA ARG A 357 8.61 -3.61 -14.15
C ARG A 357 8.24 -2.14 -14.28
N VAL A 358 9.20 -1.22 -14.16
CA VAL A 358 8.94 0.22 -14.36
C VAL A 358 8.51 0.48 -15.81
N ARG A 359 9.19 -0.13 -16.79
CA ARG A 359 8.80 -0.02 -18.20
C ARG A 359 7.39 -0.56 -18.47
N ALA A 360 7.03 -1.68 -17.84
CA ALA A 360 5.72 -2.29 -18.04
C ALA A 360 4.57 -1.54 -17.33
N TYR A 361 4.81 -0.99 -16.13
CA TYR A 361 3.74 -0.59 -15.21
C TYR A 361 3.77 0.87 -14.76
N ASN A 362 4.72 1.66 -15.23
CA ASN A 362 4.80 3.08 -14.93
C ASN A 362 5.08 3.88 -16.20
N ALA A 363 4.00 4.26 -16.90
CA ALA A 363 4.08 4.99 -18.17
C ALA A 363 4.87 6.30 -18.06
N SER A 364 4.83 6.99 -16.92
CA SER A 364 5.58 8.25 -16.71
C SER A 364 7.08 8.04 -16.57
N ALA A 365 7.50 6.96 -15.90
CA ALA A 365 8.92 6.65 -15.67
C ALA A 365 9.55 5.76 -16.75
N ALA A 366 8.73 5.01 -17.51
CA ALA A 366 9.17 4.06 -18.53
C ALA A 366 10.15 4.66 -19.57
N PRO A 367 9.98 5.91 -20.07
CA PRO A 367 10.90 6.48 -21.05
C PRO A 367 12.30 6.78 -20.50
N ASN A 368 12.41 6.98 -19.18
CA ASN A 368 13.63 7.49 -18.54
C ASN A 368 14.38 6.44 -17.72
N ILE A 369 13.74 5.31 -17.40
CA ILE A 369 14.37 4.25 -16.61
C ILE A 369 15.44 3.50 -17.41
N GLN A 370 16.60 3.33 -16.78
CA GLN A 370 17.80 2.71 -17.33
C GLN A 370 18.43 1.76 -16.30
N GLU A 371 19.30 0.86 -16.76
CA GLU A 371 19.93 -0.16 -15.88
C GLU A 371 20.70 0.41 -14.70
N HIS A 372 21.34 1.58 -14.85
CA HIS A 372 22.10 2.21 -13.76
C HIS A 372 21.21 2.67 -12.60
N HIS A 373 19.90 2.88 -12.82
CA HIS A 373 18.94 3.29 -11.78
C HIS A 373 18.62 2.21 -10.73
N ASN A 374 19.20 1.01 -10.86
CA ASN A 374 19.25 0.06 -9.75
C ASN A 374 20.11 0.58 -8.58
N LEU A 375 20.99 1.54 -8.81
CA LEU A 375 21.71 2.27 -7.78
C LEU A 375 21.30 3.74 -7.82
N ARG A 376 21.48 4.46 -6.70
CA ARG A 376 21.29 5.92 -6.64
C ARG A 376 22.65 6.60 -6.80
N PRO A 377 22.75 7.80 -7.36
CA PRO A 377 24.01 8.52 -7.43
C PRO A 377 24.54 8.79 -6.02
N ILE A 378 25.86 8.70 -5.84
CA ILE A 378 26.52 9.26 -4.66
C ILE A 378 26.33 10.77 -4.70
N PRO A 379 25.85 11.43 -3.62
CA PRO A 379 25.60 12.86 -3.62
C PRO A 379 26.84 13.66 -4.03
N GLN A 380 26.69 14.57 -4.98
CA GLN A 380 27.80 15.40 -5.45
C GLN A 380 28.43 16.21 -4.31
N SER A 381 27.61 16.71 -3.39
CA SER A 381 28.08 17.43 -2.19
C SER A 381 28.99 16.58 -1.30
N PHE A 382 28.78 15.25 -1.23
CA PHE A 382 29.69 14.35 -0.52
C PHE A 382 31.02 14.22 -1.29
N LEU A 383 30.96 13.98 -2.60
CA LEU A 383 32.14 13.83 -3.45
C LEU A 383 33.01 15.10 -3.48
N ASP A 384 32.41 16.27 -3.33
CA ASP A 384 33.10 17.55 -3.28
C ASP A 384 33.81 17.81 -1.93
N LEU A 385 33.35 17.19 -0.85
CA LEU A 385 33.91 17.37 0.51
C LEU A 385 35.07 16.42 0.82
N ILE A 386 35.12 15.26 0.17
CA ILE A 386 36.15 14.26 0.44
C ILE A 386 37.49 14.61 -0.21
N SER A 387 38.57 14.25 0.48
CA SER A 387 39.94 14.52 0.06
C SER A 387 40.79 13.26 0.14
N SER A 388 41.78 13.13 -0.73
CA SER A 388 42.82 12.10 -0.67
C SER A 388 44.17 12.76 -0.46
N GLY A 389 44.92 12.35 0.57
CA GLY A 389 46.20 12.98 0.92
C GLY A 389 46.09 14.49 1.23
N GLY A 390 44.96 14.92 1.80
CA GLY A 390 44.69 16.33 2.13
C GLY A 390 44.32 17.22 0.95
N THR A 391 44.20 16.67 -0.27
CA THR A 391 43.76 17.41 -1.47
C THR A 391 42.36 16.96 -1.88
N PRO A 392 41.45 17.87 -2.29
CA PRO A 392 40.16 17.49 -2.86
C PRO A 392 40.32 16.48 -4.00
N LEU A 393 39.37 15.57 -4.14
CA LEU A 393 39.41 14.59 -5.23
C LEU A 393 39.39 15.28 -6.60
N THR A 394 40.19 14.77 -7.54
CA THR A 394 40.12 15.16 -8.95
C THR A 394 38.81 14.69 -9.61
N PRO A 395 38.40 15.25 -10.76
CA PRO A 395 37.23 14.77 -11.48
C PRO A 395 37.26 13.25 -11.75
N ASP A 396 38.41 12.71 -12.16
CA ASP A 396 38.56 11.27 -12.43
C ASP A 396 38.42 10.42 -11.15
N GLN A 397 38.93 10.91 -10.02
CA GLN A 397 38.77 10.23 -8.73
C GLN A 397 37.32 10.23 -8.25
N LYS A 398 36.59 11.34 -8.46
CA LYS A 398 35.15 11.40 -8.18
C LYS A 398 34.37 10.46 -9.09
N ALA A 399 34.67 10.45 -10.39
CA ALA A 399 34.05 9.55 -11.35
C ALA A 399 34.32 8.07 -11.02
N ALA A 400 35.53 7.74 -10.56
CA ALA A 400 35.88 6.38 -10.12
C ALA A 400 35.17 5.95 -8.83
N MET A 401 34.82 6.89 -7.95
CA MET A 401 34.04 6.62 -6.74
C MET A 401 32.54 6.53 -7.02
N GLN A 402 32.06 7.23 -8.04
CA GLN A 402 30.64 7.31 -8.39
C GLN A 402 30.08 5.93 -8.81
N ASN A 403 28.79 5.73 -8.56
CA ASN A 403 28.07 4.56 -9.07
C ASN A 403 28.06 4.56 -10.61
N PRO A 404 28.24 3.40 -11.27
CA PRO A 404 28.31 3.34 -12.72
C PRO A 404 27.09 3.97 -13.41
N GLY A 405 27.33 4.86 -14.38
CA GLY A 405 26.29 5.51 -15.19
C GLY A 405 25.81 6.88 -14.72
N TYR A 406 26.40 7.42 -13.65
CA TYR A 406 26.12 8.76 -13.09
C TYR A 406 27.25 9.76 -13.28
#